data_AF-A0A1F8X2Y8-F1
#
_entry.id   AF-A0A1F8X2Y8-F1
#
_cell.length_a   1.000
_cell.length_b   1.000
_cell.length_c   1.000
_cell.angle_alpha   90.00
_cell.angle_beta   90.00
_cell.angle_gamma   90.00
#
_symmetry.space_group_name_H-M   'P 1'
#
loop_
_entity.id
_entity.type
_entity.pdbx_description
1 polymer ?
#
loop_
_entity_poly.entity_id
_entity_poly.type
_entity_poly.pdbx_seq_one_letter_code
_entity_poly.pdbx_strand_id
1 'polypeptide(L)'
;MRFKHTEKGFSLVEMAMVLVLVGILVSLGMGLMGPLLKTAKYTETKETVNAALTSAIGYATTNNRLPTTAEFPSAVRNPRDAWSNALYYIPDANLITSANGGICGRKSTGMTVLKCPDSACAAPTSTITDVAMVVAAAAENRNIQTATAAGTVNVYITDLAAIDDYAADLSRPEPYDDVVGWLTLNELRIRSGCVGTQLRLVNTDLPSALAASAYSATVYPDAGVPFTAGGRYRWCVQGTIPAGLAALPATASVNCLTLAEASWGQADTLALSGTPTTPGTYNLVIFTRDNNDSAGSNDNVTQRSFVITVNP
;
A
#
# COMPACT_ATOMS: atom_id res chain seq x y z
N MET A 1 -11.95 3.75 86.43
CA MET A 1 -13.00 3.29 85.50
C MET A 1 -12.50 2.05 84.78
N ARG A 2 -13.05 0.87 85.10
CA ARG A 2 -12.71 -0.40 84.42
C ARG A 2 -13.65 -0.57 83.22
N PHE A 3 -13.11 -0.59 82.01
CA PHE A 3 -13.85 -1.00 80.81
C PHE A 3 -14.11 -2.50 80.87
N LYS A 4 -15.39 -2.89 80.88
CA LYS A 4 -15.83 -4.29 80.84
C LYS A 4 -15.87 -4.72 79.37
N HIS A 5 -14.79 -5.32 78.87
CA HIS A 5 -14.80 -5.94 77.55
C HIS A 5 -15.74 -7.13 77.56
N THR A 6 -16.80 -7.07 76.75
CA THR A 6 -17.67 -8.21 76.48
C THR A 6 -17.14 -8.85 75.20
N GLU A 7 -16.18 -9.76 75.32
CA GLU A 7 -15.76 -10.61 74.20
C GLU A 7 -16.89 -11.61 73.92
N LYS A 8 -17.76 -11.28 72.96
CA LYS A 8 -18.63 -12.28 72.33
C LYS A 8 -17.74 -13.02 71.35
N GLY A 9 -17.24 -14.19 71.74
CA GLY A 9 -16.55 -15.09 70.83
C GLY A 9 -17.50 -15.44 69.68
N PHE A 10 -17.09 -15.14 68.44
CA PHE A 10 -17.79 -15.61 67.25
C PHE A 10 -17.87 -17.13 67.30
N SER A 11 -19.05 -17.69 67.03
CA SER A 11 -19.22 -19.14 66.99
C SER A 11 -18.37 -19.71 65.88
N LEU A 12 -17.62 -20.78 66.17
CA LEU A 12 -16.77 -21.47 65.19
C LEU A 12 -17.57 -21.89 63.94
N VAL A 13 -18.86 -22.20 64.13
CA VAL A 13 -19.81 -22.55 63.05
C VAL A 13 -20.10 -21.36 62.13
N GLU A 14 -20.19 -20.15 62.69
CA GLU A 14 -20.50 -18.93 61.93
C GLU A 14 -19.34 -18.56 61.00
N MET A 15 -18.10 -18.62 61.50
CA MET A 15 -16.92 -18.41 60.67
C MET A 15 -16.72 -19.53 59.64
N ALA A 16 -17.06 -20.78 59.98
CA ALA A 16 -16.99 -21.90 59.04
C ALA A 16 -17.99 -21.74 57.88
N MET A 17 -19.23 -21.31 58.17
CA MET A 17 -20.24 -21.05 57.13
C MET A 17 -19.83 -19.88 56.23
N VAL A 18 -19.29 -18.79 56.79
CA VAL A 18 -18.78 -17.66 56.00
C VAL A 18 -17.65 -18.08 55.07
N LEU A 19 -16.69 -18.89 55.53
CA LEU A 19 -15.59 -19.37 54.69
C LEU A 19 -16.07 -20.29 53.57
N VAL A 20 -17.08 -21.13 53.82
CA VAL A 20 -17.69 -21.96 52.77
C VAL A 20 -18.39 -21.08 51.73
N LEU A 21 -19.15 -20.07 52.16
CA LEU A 21 -19.83 -19.15 51.24
C LEU A 21 -18.83 -18.34 50.41
N VAL A 22 -17.77 -17.80 51.03
CA VAL A 22 -16.70 -17.09 50.31
C VAL A 22 -15.97 -18.03 49.36
N GLY A 23 -15.68 -19.27 49.78
CA GLY A 23 -15.04 -20.28 48.92
C GLY A 23 -15.85 -20.61 47.67
N ILE A 24 -17.18 -20.74 47.80
CA ILE A 24 -18.09 -20.96 46.67
C ILE A 24 -18.16 -19.73 45.75
N LEU A 25 -18.19 -18.51 46.32
CA LEU A 25 -18.24 -17.29 45.53
C LEU A 25 -16.95 -17.05 44.74
N VAL A 26 -15.80 -17.31 45.34
CA VAL A 26 -14.49 -17.19 44.65
C VAL A 26 -14.36 -18.25 43.56
N SER A 27 -14.79 -19.49 43.80
CA SER A 27 -14.67 -20.57 42.82
C SER A 27 -15.55 -20.33 41.58
N LEU A 28 -16.77 -19.79 41.77
CA LEU A 28 -17.64 -19.41 40.65
C LEU A 28 -17.11 -18.18 39.90
N GLY A 29 -16.53 -17.21 40.60
CA GLY A 29 -15.98 -15.98 40.00
C GLY A 29 -14.78 -16.22 39.07
N MET A 30 -13.94 -17.22 39.35
CA MET A 30 -12.74 -17.50 38.54
C MET A 30 -13.06 -18.12 37.17
N GLY A 31 -14.17 -18.86 37.04
CA GLY A 31 -14.53 -19.57 35.80
C GLY A 31 -14.82 -18.65 34.60
N LEU A 32 -15.25 -17.40 34.85
CA LEU A 32 -15.62 -16.45 33.80
C LEU A 32 -14.45 -15.54 33.38
N MET A 33 -13.36 -15.49 34.14
CA MET A 33 -12.26 -14.54 33.89
C MET A 33 -11.45 -14.92 32.64
N GLY A 34 -11.30 -16.22 32.34
CA GLY A 34 -10.53 -16.71 31.19
C GLY A 34 -11.09 -16.25 29.84
N PRO A 35 -12.35 -16.58 29.48
CA PRO A 35 -12.94 -16.19 28.20
C PRO A 35 -13.00 -14.67 28.00
N LEU A 36 -13.31 -13.91 29.07
CA LEU A 36 -13.36 -12.45 29.02
C LEU A 36 -11.99 -11.84 28.73
N LEU A 37 -10.93 -12.36 29.35
CA LEU A 37 -9.56 -11.92 29.08
C LEU A 37 -9.14 -12.24 27.64
N LYS A 38 -9.53 -13.40 27.09
CA LYS A 38 -9.24 -13.76 25.69
C LYS A 38 -9.90 -12.79 24.72
N THR A 39 -11.19 -12.51 24.88
CA THR A 39 -11.90 -11.54 24.04
C THR A 39 -11.30 -10.14 24.17
N ALA A 40 -10.97 -9.70 25.40
CA ALA A 40 -10.34 -8.41 25.62
C ALA A 40 -8.99 -8.29 24.89
N LYS A 41 -8.13 -9.30 25.00
CA LYS A 41 -6.82 -9.32 24.31
C LYS A 41 -6.94 -9.41 22.80
N TYR A 42 -7.93 -10.14 22.28
CA TYR A 42 -8.20 -10.19 20.85
C TYR A 42 -8.62 -8.83 20.31
N THR A 43 -9.53 -8.14 21.00
CA THR A 43 -9.93 -6.77 20.66
C THR A 43 -8.75 -5.81 20.74
N GLU A 44 -7.95 -5.85 21.81
CA GLU A 44 -6.76 -5.02 21.98
C GLU A 44 -5.71 -5.28 20.88
N THR A 45 -5.54 -6.53 20.46
CA THR A 45 -4.63 -6.90 19.37
C THR A 45 -5.14 -6.38 18.03
N LYS A 46 -6.44 -6.49 17.76
CA LYS A 46 -7.06 -5.89 16.57
C LYS A 46 -6.87 -4.37 16.54
N GLU A 47 -7.03 -3.70 17.67
CA GLU A 47 -6.76 -2.26 17.77
C GLU A 47 -5.27 -1.95 17.54
N THR A 48 -4.37 -2.78 18.07
CA THR A 48 -2.92 -2.64 17.88
C THR A 48 -2.53 -2.80 16.40
N VAL A 49 -3.06 -3.81 15.70
CA VAL A 49 -2.84 -4.02 14.26
C VAL A 49 -3.34 -2.81 13.45
N ASN A 50 -4.55 -2.31 13.75
CA ASN A 50 -5.09 -1.12 13.07
C ASN A 50 -4.28 0.15 13.37
N ALA A 51 -3.79 0.29 14.60
CA ALA A 51 -2.91 1.40 15.01
C ALA A 51 -1.54 1.31 14.31
N ALA A 52 -1.00 0.11 14.11
CA ALA A 52 0.22 -0.13 13.37
C ALA A 52 0.07 0.26 11.89
N LEU A 53 -1.03 -0.14 11.24
CA LEU A 53 -1.36 0.29 9.88
C LEU A 53 -1.45 1.82 9.77
N THR A 54 -2.11 2.47 10.74
CA THR A 54 -2.25 3.94 10.78
C THR A 54 -0.89 4.63 10.98
N SER A 55 -0.04 4.06 11.83
CA SER A 55 1.32 4.58 12.05
C SER A 55 2.19 4.43 10.79
N ALA A 56 2.09 3.29 10.10
CA ALA A 56 2.77 3.04 8.83
C ALA A 56 2.29 4.00 7.72
N ILE A 57 0.99 4.35 7.68
CA ILE A 57 0.48 5.42 6.80
C ILE A 57 1.12 6.77 7.13
N GLY A 58 1.27 7.12 8.41
CA GLY A 58 1.94 8.35 8.83
C GLY A 58 3.40 8.42 8.39
N TYR A 59 4.12 7.31 8.51
CA TYR A 59 5.48 7.17 7.98
C TYR A 59 5.49 7.36 6.45
N ALA A 60 4.56 6.71 5.75
CA ALA A 60 4.41 6.79 4.30
C ALA A 60 4.12 8.19 3.79
N THR A 61 3.29 8.95 4.49
CA THR A 61 2.94 10.33 4.15
C THR A 61 4.19 11.23 4.17
N THR A 62 5.12 10.98 5.10
CA THR A 62 6.34 11.80 5.24
C THR A 62 7.43 11.39 4.25
N ASN A 63 7.55 10.08 3.95
CA ASN A 63 8.68 9.54 3.18
C ASN A 63 8.34 9.18 1.73
N ASN A 64 7.06 9.29 1.33
CA ASN A 64 6.53 8.82 0.04
C ASN A 64 6.91 7.34 -0.27
N ARG A 65 7.05 6.53 0.78
CA ARG A 65 7.34 5.09 0.73
C ARG A 65 6.89 4.44 2.02
N LEU A 66 6.56 3.15 1.97
CA LEU A 66 6.34 2.35 3.16
C LEU A 66 7.67 2.11 3.92
N PRO A 67 7.60 1.90 5.25
CA PRO A 67 8.76 1.45 5.99
C PRO A 67 9.21 0.08 5.48
N THR A 68 10.51 -0.19 5.54
CA THR A 68 11.02 -1.56 5.36
C THR A 68 10.66 -2.43 6.58
N THR A 69 10.80 -3.75 6.47
CA THR A 69 10.59 -4.66 7.61
C THR A 69 11.49 -4.35 8.81
N ALA A 70 12.70 -3.84 8.57
CA ALA A 70 13.62 -3.42 9.62
C ALA A 70 13.25 -2.08 10.26
N GLU A 71 12.66 -1.15 9.49
CA GLU A 71 12.20 0.16 9.98
C GLU A 71 10.81 0.08 10.65
N PHE A 72 10.02 -0.94 10.33
CA PHE A 72 8.64 -1.06 10.81
C PHE A 72 8.53 -0.99 12.34
N PRO A 73 9.34 -1.69 13.15
CA PRO A 73 9.21 -1.63 14.61
C PRO A 73 9.45 -0.25 15.21
N SER A 74 10.24 0.62 14.56
CA SER A 74 10.47 2.01 14.99
C SER A 74 9.50 3.00 14.36
N ALA A 75 8.84 2.62 13.25
CA ALA A 75 7.81 3.44 12.60
C ALA A 75 6.43 3.34 13.27
N VAL A 76 6.17 2.27 14.03
CA VAL A 76 4.88 2.05 14.71
C VAL A 76 4.93 2.40 16.19
N ARG A 77 3.79 2.83 16.75
CA ARG A 77 3.68 3.17 18.17
C ARG A 77 3.97 1.97 19.08
N ASN A 78 3.37 0.82 18.76
CA ASN A 78 3.51 -0.42 19.51
C ASN A 78 3.79 -1.57 18.52
N PRO A 79 5.01 -2.13 18.50
CA PRO A 79 5.37 -3.22 17.59
C PRO A 79 4.98 -4.60 18.13
N ARG A 80 4.23 -4.67 19.23
CA ARG A 80 3.83 -5.91 19.90
C ARG A 80 2.33 -5.94 20.18
N ASP A 81 1.74 -7.12 20.10
CA ASP A 81 0.33 -7.37 20.40
C ASP A 81 0.04 -7.45 21.92
N ALA A 82 -1.22 -7.71 22.29
CA ALA A 82 -1.67 -7.84 23.68
C ALA A 82 -1.12 -9.11 24.40
N TRP A 83 -0.53 -10.03 23.64
CA TRP A 83 0.15 -11.23 24.14
C TRP A 83 1.67 -11.07 24.17
N SER A 84 2.18 -9.86 23.86
CA SER A 84 3.59 -9.51 23.80
C SER A 84 4.38 -10.14 22.63
N ASN A 85 3.70 -10.71 21.64
CA ASN A 85 4.32 -11.18 20.40
C ASN A 85 4.62 -9.99 19.50
N ALA A 86 5.68 -10.10 18.69
CA ALA A 86 5.99 -9.06 17.71
C ALA A 86 4.99 -9.13 16.54
N LEU A 87 4.62 -7.97 15.99
CA LEU A 87 3.80 -7.90 14.79
C LEU A 87 4.62 -8.35 13.57
N TYR A 88 4.01 -9.18 12.72
CA TYR A 88 4.58 -9.57 11.44
C TYR A 88 4.12 -8.60 10.36
N TYR A 89 5.08 -8.01 9.65
CA TYR A 89 4.82 -6.96 8.66
C TYR A 89 5.26 -7.39 7.27
N ILE A 90 4.35 -7.27 6.31
CA ILE A 90 4.55 -7.65 4.92
C ILE A 90 4.26 -6.42 4.04
N PRO A 91 5.28 -5.62 3.69
CA PRO A 91 5.12 -4.53 2.73
C PRO A 91 5.25 -5.01 1.28
N ASP A 92 4.60 -4.31 0.36
CA ASP A 92 4.88 -4.49 -1.06
C ASP A 92 6.28 -3.95 -1.40
N ALA A 93 7.10 -4.78 -2.06
CA ALA A 93 8.49 -4.48 -2.37
C ALA A 93 8.67 -3.26 -3.30
N ASN A 94 7.64 -2.91 -4.07
CA ASN A 94 7.66 -1.75 -4.94
C ASN A 94 7.39 -0.43 -4.22
N LEU A 95 6.83 -0.49 -3.00
CA LEU A 95 6.44 0.66 -2.20
C LEU A 95 7.42 0.99 -1.07
N ILE A 96 8.40 0.13 -0.78
CA ILE A 96 9.45 0.40 0.23
C ILE A 96 10.58 1.32 -0.28
N THR A 97 10.50 1.76 -1.54
CA THR A 97 11.45 2.70 -2.16
C THR A 97 10.71 3.80 -2.90
N SER A 98 11.20 5.03 -2.78
CA SER A 98 10.66 6.19 -3.50
C SER A 98 11.24 6.34 -4.91
N ALA A 99 12.34 5.64 -5.23
CA ALA A 99 13.00 5.71 -6.54
C ALA A 99 12.12 5.22 -7.68
N ASN A 100 11.17 4.34 -7.39
CA ASN A 100 10.28 3.72 -8.38
C ASN A 100 8.88 4.38 -8.38
N GLY A 101 8.82 5.72 -8.30
CA GLY A 101 7.56 6.48 -8.30
C GLY A 101 6.84 6.57 -6.94
N GLY A 102 7.36 5.87 -5.92
CA GLY A 102 6.82 5.88 -4.56
C GLY A 102 5.35 5.47 -4.50
N ILE A 103 4.61 6.03 -3.55
CA ILE A 103 3.19 5.71 -3.32
C ILE A 103 2.31 6.40 -4.36
N CYS A 104 2.58 7.67 -4.66
CA CYS A 104 1.70 8.47 -5.51
C CYS A 104 1.85 8.23 -7.01
N GLY A 105 3.03 7.80 -7.48
CA GLY A 105 3.31 7.55 -8.89
C GLY A 105 2.84 6.17 -9.38
N ARG A 106 2.50 5.25 -8.48
CA ARG A 106 2.10 3.88 -8.83
C ARG A 106 0.61 3.74 -9.04
N LYS A 107 0.25 2.89 -9.99
CA LYS A 107 -1.13 2.51 -10.31
C LYS A 107 -1.54 1.20 -9.66
N SER A 108 -0.60 0.27 -9.54
CA SER A 108 -0.82 -1.09 -9.04
C SER A 108 0.31 -1.54 -8.11
N THR A 109 0.06 -2.63 -7.38
CA THR A 109 1.08 -3.33 -6.58
C THR A 109 1.20 -4.79 -7.02
N GLY A 110 2.21 -5.50 -6.51
CA GLY A 110 2.38 -6.93 -6.76
C GLY A 110 1.66 -7.81 -5.75
N MET A 111 0.99 -7.22 -4.75
CA MET A 111 0.40 -7.95 -3.64
C MET A 111 -1.12 -8.11 -3.75
N THR A 112 -1.60 -9.30 -3.36
CA THR A 112 -3.02 -9.65 -3.28
C THR A 112 -3.31 -10.35 -1.96
N VAL A 113 -4.47 -10.07 -1.36
CA VAL A 113 -4.98 -10.79 -0.19
C VAL A 113 -6.17 -11.66 -0.60
N LEU A 114 -6.12 -12.94 -0.24
CA LEU A 114 -7.21 -13.90 -0.43
C LEU A 114 -7.86 -14.20 0.91
N LYS A 115 -9.19 -14.09 0.96
CA LYS A 115 -9.97 -14.58 2.10
C LYS A 115 -10.36 -16.03 1.85
N CYS A 116 -9.72 -16.94 2.54
CA CYS A 116 -9.82 -18.37 2.33
C CYS A 116 -10.89 -18.97 3.27
N PRO A 117 -11.93 -19.64 2.75
CA PRO A 117 -12.90 -20.35 3.59
C PRO A 117 -12.37 -21.68 4.12
N ASP A 118 -11.36 -22.25 3.46
CA ASP A 118 -10.75 -23.55 3.77
C ASP A 118 -9.22 -23.49 3.59
N SER A 119 -8.53 -24.55 4.01
CA SER A 119 -7.06 -24.64 4.01
C SER A 119 -6.45 -24.81 2.61
N ALA A 120 -7.25 -25.25 1.63
CA ALA A 120 -6.79 -25.36 0.25
C ALA A 120 -6.81 -24.00 -0.47
N CYS A 121 -7.67 -23.08 -0.02
CA CYS A 121 -7.90 -21.76 -0.60
C CYS A 121 -8.12 -21.76 -2.12
N ALA A 122 -8.72 -22.84 -2.66
CA ALA A 122 -8.93 -22.97 -4.10
C ALA A 122 -10.04 -22.04 -4.61
N ALA A 123 -11.03 -21.72 -3.77
CA ALA A 123 -12.14 -20.83 -4.07
C ALA A 123 -12.25 -19.74 -2.98
N PRO A 124 -11.43 -18.67 -3.04
CA PRO A 124 -11.45 -17.63 -2.03
C PRO A 124 -12.81 -16.92 -2.02
N THR A 125 -13.28 -16.59 -0.81
CA THR A 125 -14.52 -15.82 -0.61
C THR A 125 -14.38 -14.39 -1.13
N SER A 126 -13.17 -13.85 -1.11
CA SER A 126 -12.86 -12.51 -1.62
C SER A 126 -11.40 -12.43 -2.03
N THR A 127 -11.16 -11.78 -3.16
CA THR A 127 -9.82 -11.46 -3.68
C THR A 127 -9.66 -9.95 -3.67
N ILE A 128 -8.66 -9.47 -2.94
CA ILE A 128 -8.35 -8.04 -2.81
C ILE A 128 -7.01 -7.80 -3.48
N THR A 129 -7.03 -7.14 -4.64
CA THR A 129 -5.82 -6.80 -5.41
C THR A 129 -5.24 -5.47 -4.95
N ASP A 130 -4.05 -5.16 -5.47
CA ASP A 130 -3.36 -3.89 -5.23
C ASP A 130 -3.15 -3.58 -3.74
N VAL A 131 -2.83 -4.61 -2.96
CA VAL A 131 -2.56 -4.47 -1.53
C VAL A 131 -1.21 -3.79 -1.35
N ALA A 132 -1.12 -2.78 -0.50
CA ALA A 132 0.13 -2.06 -0.24
C ALA A 132 0.93 -2.69 0.91
N MET A 133 0.22 -3.14 1.95
CA MET A 133 0.84 -3.80 3.09
C MET A 133 -0.15 -4.66 3.86
N VAL A 134 0.38 -5.65 4.56
CA VAL A 134 -0.33 -6.49 5.53
C VAL A 134 0.43 -6.49 6.86
N VAL A 135 -0.31 -6.46 7.96
CA VAL A 135 0.18 -6.63 9.32
C VAL A 135 -0.58 -7.79 9.94
N ALA A 136 0.14 -8.79 10.44
CA ALA A 136 -0.41 -9.95 11.13
C ALA A 136 0.12 -10.03 12.57
N ALA A 137 -0.66 -10.60 13.47
CA ALA A 137 -0.27 -10.87 14.86
C ALA A 137 -0.63 -12.31 15.21
N ALA A 138 0.31 -13.00 15.85
CA ALA A 138 0.25 -14.44 16.21
C ALA A 138 -0.73 -14.77 17.36
N ALA A 139 -1.43 -13.76 17.87
CA ALA A 139 -2.47 -13.89 18.89
C ALA A 139 -2.12 -14.83 20.06
N GLU A 140 -2.99 -15.78 20.38
CA GLU A 140 -2.90 -16.60 21.59
C GLU A 140 -1.89 -17.76 21.44
N ASN A 141 -1.87 -18.41 20.27
CA ASN A 141 -1.00 -19.56 20.02
C ASN A 141 0.48 -19.18 19.86
N ARG A 142 0.77 -17.88 19.63
CA ARG A 142 2.10 -17.29 19.39
C ARG A 142 2.82 -17.86 18.16
N ASN A 143 2.06 -18.45 17.24
CA ASN A 143 2.53 -18.92 15.96
C ASN A 143 1.97 -18.00 14.86
N ILE A 144 2.83 -17.31 14.10
CA ILE A 144 2.33 -16.63 12.91
C ILE A 144 1.96 -17.71 11.91
N GLN A 145 0.72 -17.72 11.45
CA GLN A 145 0.23 -18.69 10.47
C GLN A 145 0.00 -18.05 9.09
N THR A 146 0.12 -16.72 9.02
CA THR A 146 -0.07 -15.90 7.82
C THR A 146 1.26 -15.57 7.15
N ALA A 147 1.45 -16.01 5.91
CA ALA A 147 2.63 -15.69 5.10
C ALA A 147 2.29 -15.00 3.78
N THR A 148 3.33 -14.50 3.11
CA THR A 148 3.28 -14.17 1.68
C THR A 148 3.95 -15.26 0.87
N ALA A 149 3.27 -15.75 -0.17
CA ALA A 149 3.82 -16.61 -1.18
C ALA A 149 3.55 -16.02 -2.57
N ALA A 150 4.61 -15.74 -3.34
CA ALA A 150 4.52 -15.14 -4.68
C ALA A 150 3.61 -13.88 -4.76
N GLY A 151 3.69 -13.00 -3.76
CA GLY A 151 2.86 -11.79 -3.68
C GLY A 151 1.43 -12.01 -3.19
N THR A 152 1.04 -13.23 -2.86
CA THR A 152 -0.29 -13.53 -2.33
C THR A 152 -0.22 -13.80 -0.84
N VAL A 153 -1.14 -13.20 -0.08
CA VAL A 153 -1.35 -13.45 1.35
C VAL A 153 -2.69 -14.13 1.56
N ASN A 154 -2.67 -15.30 2.18
CA ASN A 154 -3.88 -16.03 2.53
C ASN A 154 -4.31 -15.66 3.95
N VAL A 155 -5.58 -15.28 4.11
CA VAL A 155 -6.20 -14.99 5.39
C VAL A 155 -7.39 -15.93 5.56
N TYR A 156 -7.34 -16.75 6.59
CA TYR A 156 -8.32 -17.80 6.82
C TYR A 156 -9.41 -17.35 7.80
N ILE A 157 -10.50 -18.11 7.85
CA ILE A 157 -11.48 -17.99 8.94
C ILE A 157 -10.86 -18.46 10.26
N THR A 158 -11.28 -17.84 11.37
CA THR A 158 -10.80 -18.21 12.71
C THR A 158 -11.17 -19.65 13.06
N ASP A 159 -10.30 -20.30 13.83
CA ASP A 159 -10.40 -21.71 14.27
C ASP A 159 -10.33 -22.74 13.13
N LEU A 160 -9.93 -22.34 11.92
CA LEU A 160 -9.67 -23.30 10.84
C LEU A 160 -8.46 -24.16 11.18
N ALA A 161 -8.65 -25.48 11.24
CA ALA A 161 -7.63 -26.40 11.72
C ALA A 161 -6.43 -26.53 10.76
N ALA A 162 -5.26 -26.78 11.35
CA ALA A 162 -4.02 -27.18 10.69
C ALA A 162 -3.49 -26.17 9.65
N ILE A 163 -3.56 -24.88 9.98
CA ILE A 163 -2.92 -23.81 9.19
C ILE A 163 -1.55 -23.49 9.79
N ASP A 164 -0.56 -23.34 8.92
CA ASP A 164 0.79 -22.85 9.25
C ASP A 164 1.52 -22.46 7.95
N ASP A 165 1.07 -21.37 7.32
CA ASP A 165 1.69 -20.93 6.05
C ASP A 165 3.05 -20.26 6.29
N TYR A 166 3.36 -19.90 7.54
CA TYR A 166 4.62 -19.26 7.93
C TYR A 166 5.45 -20.17 8.84
N ALA A 167 5.90 -21.31 8.33
CA ALA A 167 6.74 -22.25 9.10
C ALA A 167 8.15 -21.73 9.50
N ALA A 168 8.46 -20.44 9.30
CA ALA A 168 9.78 -19.86 9.54
C ALA A 168 10.01 -19.42 11.00
N ASP A 169 8.95 -19.16 11.77
CA ASP A 169 9.05 -18.96 13.23
C ASP A 169 8.89 -20.28 13.99
N LEU A 170 7.76 -20.96 13.81
CA LEU A 170 7.37 -22.20 14.48
C LEU A 170 6.60 -23.09 13.51
N SER A 171 7.21 -24.20 13.08
CA SER A 171 6.50 -25.17 12.24
C SER A 171 5.54 -26.03 13.08
N ARG A 172 4.33 -25.51 13.32
CA ARG A 172 3.29 -26.15 14.14
C ARG A 172 1.89 -25.85 13.58
N PRO A 173 1.33 -26.77 12.75
CA PRO A 173 -0.04 -26.65 12.26
C PRO A 173 -1.07 -26.65 13.39
N GLU A 174 -1.81 -25.56 13.51
CA GLU A 174 -2.77 -25.31 14.59
C GLU A 174 -4.03 -24.63 14.04
N PRO A 175 -5.11 -24.52 14.84
CA PRO A 175 -6.24 -23.67 14.49
C PRO A 175 -5.79 -22.23 14.21
N TYR A 176 -6.27 -21.65 13.11
CA TYR A 176 -5.93 -20.28 12.71
C TYR A 176 -6.53 -19.26 13.68
N ASP A 177 -5.68 -18.51 14.39
CA ASP A 177 -6.11 -17.45 15.33
C ASP A 177 -5.46 -16.08 15.05
N ASP A 178 -4.65 -15.98 14.00
CA ASP A 178 -3.98 -14.76 13.58
C ASP A 178 -4.96 -13.59 13.42
N VAL A 179 -4.54 -12.43 13.92
CA VAL A 179 -5.24 -11.17 13.70
C VAL A 179 -4.55 -10.42 12.57
N VAL A 180 -5.21 -10.37 11.41
CA VAL A 180 -4.65 -9.76 10.20
C VAL A 180 -5.39 -8.48 9.82
N GLY A 181 -4.63 -7.44 9.49
CA GLY A 181 -5.10 -6.21 8.88
C GLY A 181 -4.28 -5.87 7.65
N TRP A 182 -4.92 -5.28 6.65
CA TRP A 182 -4.26 -4.88 5.40
C TRP A 182 -4.74 -3.50 4.95
N LEU A 183 -4.00 -2.93 4.01
CA LEU A 183 -4.35 -1.66 3.37
C LEU A 183 -4.10 -1.75 1.87
N THR A 184 -5.07 -1.31 1.05
CA THR A 184 -4.89 -1.23 -0.40
C THR A 184 -4.08 0.01 -0.80
N LEU A 185 -3.45 -0.02 -1.97
CA LEU A 185 -2.72 1.12 -2.53
C LEU A 185 -3.64 2.33 -2.70
N ASN A 186 -4.88 2.12 -3.12
CA ASN A 186 -5.84 3.21 -3.28
C ASN A 186 -6.14 3.90 -1.94
N GLU A 187 -6.39 3.12 -0.88
CA GLU A 187 -6.59 3.67 0.47
C GLU A 187 -5.34 4.39 0.99
N LEU A 188 -4.15 3.81 0.77
CA LEU A 188 -2.88 4.41 1.15
C LEU A 188 -2.67 5.75 0.44
N ARG A 189 -2.95 5.82 -0.86
CA ARG A 189 -2.81 7.05 -1.66
C ARG A 189 -3.74 8.16 -1.17
N ILE A 190 -5.01 7.83 -0.92
CA ILE A 190 -5.99 8.78 -0.42
C ILE A 190 -5.53 9.33 0.95
N ARG A 191 -5.11 8.44 1.85
CA ARG A 191 -4.67 8.84 3.20
C ARG A 191 -3.32 9.56 3.23
N SER A 192 -2.44 9.29 2.26
CA SER A 192 -1.14 9.97 2.12
C SER A 192 -1.23 11.30 1.39
N GLY A 193 -2.44 11.71 0.94
CA GLY A 193 -2.63 12.98 0.24
C GLY A 193 -2.16 13.00 -1.21
N CYS A 194 -2.09 11.84 -1.88
CA CYS A 194 -1.82 11.79 -3.32
C CYS A 194 -3.04 12.35 -4.08
N VAL A 195 -2.99 13.62 -4.49
CA VAL A 195 -4.06 14.27 -5.26
C VAL A 195 -3.73 14.29 -6.75
N GLY A 196 -4.70 13.92 -7.58
CA GLY A 196 -4.59 14.00 -9.03
C GLY A 196 -4.11 12.71 -9.71
N THR A 197 -3.71 12.84 -10.97
CA THR A 197 -3.22 11.72 -11.79
C THR A 197 -1.81 11.31 -11.36
N GLN A 198 -1.52 10.02 -11.44
CA GLN A 198 -0.23 9.43 -11.08
C GLN A 198 0.92 9.94 -11.94
N LEU A 199 0.63 10.31 -13.19
CA LEU A 199 1.54 10.90 -14.16
C LEU A 199 0.85 12.11 -14.77
N ARG A 200 1.58 13.22 -14.95
CA ARG A 200 1.04 14.44 -15.58
C ARG A 200 2.09 15.18 -16.40
N LEU A 201 1.63 16.01 -17.33
CA LEU A 201 2.48 16.95 -18.08
C LEU A 201 2.35 18.35 -17.47
N VAL A 202 3.48 18.93 -17.07
CA VAL A 202 3.49 20.21 -16.32
C VAL A 202 3.37 21.43 -17.22
N ASN A 203 3.77 21.33 -18.49
CA ASN A 203 3.65 22.43 -19.44
C ASN A 203 2.17 22.80 -19.64
N THR A 204 1.85 24.08 -19.54
CA THR A 204 0.49 24.56 -19.87
C THR A 204 0.33 24.80 -21.36
N ASP A 205 1.32 25.46 -21.95
CA ASP A 205 1.35 25.92 -23.33
C ASP A 205 2.76 25.77 -23.89
N LEU A 206 2.88 25.85 -25.22
CA LEU A 206 4.16 25.92 -25.92
C LEU A 206 4.35 27.34 -26.47
N PRO A 207 5.60 27.84 -26.56
CA PRO A 207 5.86 29.15 -27.13
C PRO A 207 5.43 29.23 -28.60
N SER A 208 5.06 30.41 -29.08
CA SER A 208 4.85 30.64 -30.51
C SER A 208 6.19 30.62 -31.27
N ALA A 209 6.17 30.13 -32.50
CA ALA A 209 7.33 30.12 -33.39
C ALA A 209 7.24 31.24 -34.44
N LEU A 210 8.37 31.57 -35.07
CA LEU A 210 8.47 32.44 -36.22
C LEU A 210 8.97 31.63 -37.43
N ALA A 211 8.41 31.88 -38.60
CA ALA A 211 8.83 31.22 -39.83
C ALA A 211 10.31 31.52 -40.10
N ALA A 212 11.03 30.52 -40.61
CA ALA A 212 12.46 30.54 -40.89
C ALA A 212 13.38 30.89 -39.70
N SER A 213 12.86 30.88 -38.46
CA SER A 213 13.62 31.15 -37.24
C SER A 213 13.80 29.90 -36.40
N ALA A 214 14.91 29.80 -35.67
CA ALA A 214 15.14 28.68 -34.77
C ALA A 214 14.08 28.64 -33.66
N TYR A 215 13.52 27.46 -33.41
CA TYR A 215 12.52 27.18 -32.39
C TYR A 215 13.00 26.03 -31.50
N SER A 216 12.74 26.15 -30.20
CA SER A 216 12.99 25.08 -29.23
C SER A 216 11.98 25.17 -28.09
N ALA A 217 11.35 24.05 -27.77
CA ALA A 217 10.49 23.89 -26.61
C ALA A 217 10.67 22.49 -26.02
N THR A 218 10.50 22.35 -24.71
CA THR A 218 10.62 21.07 -24.01
C THR A 218 9.39 20.82 -23.17
N VAL A 219 8.89 19.59 -23.27
CA VAL A 219 7.75 19.09 -22.50
C VAL A 219 8.26 18.17 -21.40
N TYR A 220 7.81 18.46 -20.18
CA TYR A 220 8.26 17.80 -18.96
C TYR A 220 7.13 16.96 -18.36
N PRO A 221 7.42 15.69 -18.01
CA PRO A 221 6.54 14.88 -17.20
C PRO A 221 6.77 15.18 -15.72
N ASP A 222 5.76 14.88 -14.90
CA ASP A 222 5.86 14.90 -13.44
C ASP A 222 5.13 13.68 -12.87
N ALA A 223 5.70 13.15 -11.78
CA ALA A 223 5.32 11.89 -11.14
C ALA A 223 5.47 10.63 -12.05
N GLY A 224 4.74 9.57 -11.73
CA GLY A 224 4.84 8.25 -12.38
C GLY A 224 6.04 7.42 -11.92
N VAL A 225 6.17 6.23 -12.51
CA VAL A 225 7.25 5.27 -12.27
C VAL A 225 8.29 5.37 -13.39
N PRO A 226 9.51 5.87 -13.14
CA PRO A 226 10.49 6.06 -14.20
C PRO A 226 11.07 4.72 -14.70
N PHE A 227 11.43 4.66 -15.99
CA PHE A 227 12.30 3.62 -16.53
C PHE A 227 13.74 3.77 -15.97
N THR A 228 14.44 2.65 -15.81
CA THR A 228 15.78 2.60 -15.22
C THR A 228 16.92 2.87 -16.20
N ALA A 229 16.68 2.73 -17.52
CA ALA A 229 17.66 2.95 -18.57
C ALA A 229 16.99 3.45 -19.87
N GLY A 230 17.70 4.24 -20.68
CA GLY A 230 17.21 4.73 -21.99
C GLY A 230 16.34 6.00 -21.95
N GLY A 231 16.21 6.63 -20.78
CA GLY A 231 15.34 7.78 -20.52
C GLY A 231 14.18 7.40 -19.59
N ARG A 232 13.71 8.32 -18.75
CA ARG A 232 12.77 8.02 -17.66
C ARG A 232 11.34 7.73 -18.13
N TYR A 233 10.94 8.21 -19.30
CA TYR A 233 9.58 8.08 -19.80
C TYR A 233 9.55 7.75 -21.29
N ARG A 234 8.43 7.19 -21.72
CA ARG A 234 8.11 6.94 -23.13
C ARG A 234 7.20 8.03 -23.66
N TRP A 235 7.39 8.41 -24.91
CA TRP A 235 6.74 9.55 -25.56
C TRP A 235 6.22 9.17 -26.93
N CYS A 236 5.07 9.77 -27.28
CA CYS A 236 4.50 9.70 -28.61
C CYS A 236 3.76 11.01 -28.92
N VAL A 237 3.92 11.51 -30.13
CA VAL A 237 3.24 12.71 -30.61
C VAL A 237 2.15 12.33 -31.61
N GLN A 238 0.95 12.86 -31.41
CA GLN A 238 -0.17 12.72 -32.33
C GLN A 238 -0.54 14.09 -32.91
N GLY A 239 -0.80 14.15 -34.21
CA GLY A 239 -1.13 15.39 -34.92
C GLY A 239 -0.06 15.80 -35.93
N THR A 240 -0.16 17.03 -36.41
CA THR A 240 0.70 17.56 -37.49
C THR A 240 1.80 18.43 -36.90
N ILE A 241 3.03 17.91 -36.91
CA ILE A 241 4.22 18.70 -36.56
C ILE A 241 4.48 19.71 -37.70
N PRO A 242 4.67 21.01 -37.41
CA PRO A 242 4.99 22.00 -38.44
C PRO A 242 6.21 21.58 -39.26
N ALA A 243 6.17 21.80 -40.58
CA ALA A 243 7.30 21.50 -41.46
C ALA A 243 8.56 22.24 -40.98
N GLY A 244 9.69 21.52 -40.85
CA GLY A 244 10.94 22.05 -40.33
C GLY A 244 11.12 21.93 -38.81
N LEU A 245 10.09 21.50 -38.07
CA LEU A 245 10.22 21.06 -36.68
C LEU A 245 10.28 19.53 -36.58
N ALA A 246 10.98 19.04 -35.56
CA ALA A 246 11.02 17.63 -35.20
C ALA A 246 10.78 17.45 -33.69
N ALA A 247 10.12 16.34 -33.34
CA ALA A 247 10.03 15.87 -31.97
C ALA A 247 11.22 14.93 -31.66
N LEU A 248 11.79 15.07 -30.47
CA LEU A 248 12.77 14.14 -29.91
C LEU A 248 12.24 13.66 -28.56
N PRO A 249 11.98 12.36 -28.37
CA PRO A 249 12.23 11.28 -29.31
C PRO A 249 11.25 11.30 -30.51
N ALA A 250 11.72 10.83 -31.67
CA ALA A 250 11.04 10.97 -32.96
C ALA A 250 9.95 9.91 -33.19
N THR A 251 9.03 9.77 -32.25
CA THR A 251 7.88 8.88 -32.39
C THR A 251 6.61 9.69 -32.59
N ALA A 252 6.01 9.53 -33.77
CA ALA A 252 4.71 10.10 -34.10
C ALA A 252 3.75 9.03 -34.61
N SER A 253 2.47 9.14 -34.28
CA SER A 253 1.42 8.22 -34.73
C SER A 253 0.07 8.92 -34.86
N VAL A 254 -0.79 8.38 -35.71
CA VAL A 254 -2.19 8.80 -35.81
C VAL A 254 -2.97 8.44 -34.53
N ASN A 255 -2.57 7.36 -33.86
CA ASN A 255 -3.13 6.95 -32.58
C ASN A 255 -2.00 6.39 -31.69
N CYS A 256 -1.55 7.21 -30.75
CA CYS A 256 -0.47 6.81 -29.84
C CYS A 256 -0.89 5.68 -28.88
N LEU A 257 -2.15 5.65 -28.43
CA LEU A 257 -2.63 4.68 -27.44
C LEU A 257 -2.69 3.24 -27.97
N THR A 258 -2.80 3.05 -29.28
CA THR A 258 -2.82 1.72 -29.92
C THR A 258 -1.43 1.24 -30.33
N LEU A 259 -0.40 2.10 -30.25
CA LEU A 259 0.96 1.66 -30.54
C LEU A 259 1.47 0.71 -29.48
N ALA A 260 2.18 -0.34 -29.93
CA ALA A 260 2.96 -1.19 -29.05
C ALA A 260 3.94 -0.32 -28.25
N GLU A 261 4.07 -0.60 -26.96
CA GLU A 261 4.87 0.22 -26.04
C GLU A 261 6.33 0.36 -26.47
N ALA A 262 6.92 -0.71 -26.99
CA ALA A 262 8.29 -0.72 -27.49
C ALA A 262 8.52 0.22 -28.69
N SER A 263 7.45 0.65 -29.37
CA SER A 263 7.50 1.62 -30.47
C SER A 263 7.49 3.08 -29.99
N TRP A 264 7.22 3.32 -28.70
CA TRP A 264 7.29 4.66 -28.12
C TRP A 264 8.75 5.08 -27.96
N GLY A 265 9.02 6.35 -28.24
CA GLY A 265 10.35 6.91 -28.09
C GLY A 265 10.65 7.13 -26.62
N GLN A 266 11.84 6.76 -26.15
CA GLN A 266 12.18 6.86 -24.73
C GLN A 266 13.14 8.04 -24.48
N ALA A 267 12.82 8.88 -23.50
CA ALA A 267 13.60 10.05 -23.09
C ALA A 267 13.14 10.59 -21.73
N ASP A 268 13.95 11.41 -21.07
CA ASP A 268 13.54 12.10 -19.83
C ASP A 268 12.47 13.17 -20.10
N THR A 269 12.56 13.82 -21.26
CA THR A 269 11.68 14.90 -21.71
C THR A 269 11.45 14.80 -23.21
N LEU A 270 10.36 15.38 -23.71
CA LEU A 270 10.14 15.52 -25.15
C LEU A 270 10.54 16.93 -25.62
N ALA A 271 11.50 17.01 -26.53
CA ALA A 271 11.93 18.25 -27.15
C ALA A 271 11.26 18.45 -28.51
N LEU A 272 10.78 19.65 -28.80
CA LEU A 272 10.34 20.09 -30.11
C LEU A 272 11.30 21.18 -30.58
N SER A 273 12.06 20.91 -31.64
CA SER A 273 13.07 21.86 -32.11
C SER A 273 13.22 21.83 -33.63
N GLY A 274 13.76 22.91 -34.18
CA GLY A 274 14.02 23.06 -35.61
C GLY A 274 13.76 24.47 -36.11
N THR A 275 13.48 24.61 -37.40
CA THR A 275 13.23 25.88 -38.06
C THR A 275 11.93 25.76 -38.87
N PRO A 276 10.78 26.21 -38.35
CA PRO A 276 9.52 26.01 -39.01
C PRO A 276 9.46 26.83 -40.31
N THR A 277 9.00 26.23 -41.40
CA THR A 277 9.01 26.88 -42.73
C THR A 277 7.66 27.43 -43.15
N THR A 278 6.57 26.95 -42.52
CA THR A 278 5.21 27.24 -42.96
C THR A 278 4.45 27.94 -41.83
N PRO A 279 3.98 29.18 -42.03
CA PRO A 279 3.10 29.86 -41.10
C PRO A 279 1.78 29.11 -40.92
N GLY A 280 1.22 29.13 -39.72
CA GLY A 280 -0.04 28.44 -39.42
C GLY A 280 -0.21 28.09 -37.95
N THR A 281 -1.37 27.53 -37.62
CA THR A 281 -1.68 27.00 -36.29
C THR A 281 -1.72 25.48 -36.35
N TYR A 282 -0.92 24.83 -35.50
CA TYR A 282 -0.73 23.38 -35.51
C TYR A 282 -1.13 22.80 -34.16
N ASN A 283 -2.07 21.86 -34.18
CA ASN A 283 -2.54 21.17 -32.99
C ASN A 283 -1.80 19.84 -32.83
N LEU A 284 -1.23 19.66 -31.64
CA LEU A 284 -0.48 18.46 -31.26
C LEU A 284 -1.07 17.89 -29.98
N VAL A 285 -1.17 16.57 -29.88
CA VAL A 285 -1.45 15.88 -28.63
C VAL A 285 -0.22 15.08 -28.27
N ILE A 286 0.41 15.43 -27.16
CA ILE A 286 1.62 14.77 -26.68
C ILE A 286 1.22 13.79 -25.60
N PHE A 287 1.64 12.54 -25.78
CA PHE A 287 1.43 11.46 -24.83
C PHE A 287 2.75 11.15 -24.14
N THR A 288 2.66 10.84 -22.85
CA THR A 288 3.75 10.24 -22.10
C THR A 288 3.26 9.04 -21.31
N ARG A 289 4.14 8.06 -21.17
CA ARG A 289 3.91 6.78 -20.52
C ARG A 289 5.07 6.46 -19.59
N ASP A 290 4.75 5.94 -18.42
CA ASP A 290 5.72 5.51 -17.41
C ASP A 290 5.96 3.99 -17.45
N ASN A 291 6.66 3.46 -16.45
CA ASN A 291 7.06 2.05 -16.32
C ASN A 291 6.41 1.40 -15.08
N ASN A 292 5.13 1.67 -14.83
CA ASN A 292 4.44 1.10 -13.67
C ASN A 292 4.34 -0.44 -13.74
N ASP A 293 4.19 -1.00 -14.94
CA ASP A 293 4.13 -2.44 -15.21
C ASP A 293 5.13 -2.80 -16.32
N SER A 294 6.38 -3.06 -15.92
CA SER A 294 7.47 -3.33 -16.85
C SER A 294 7.30 -4.59 -17.70
N ALA A 295 6.38 -5.49 -17.32
CA ALA A 295 6.14 -6.76 -18.00
C ALA A 295 4.82 -6.80 -18.78
N GLY A 296 3.96 -5.79 -18.61
CA GLY A 296 2.63 -5.75 -19.20
C GLY A 296 2.31 -4.39 -19.82
N SER A 297 1.04 -4.03 -19.81
CA SER A 297 0.54 -2.80 -20.44
C SER A 297 -0.15 -1.86 -19.45
N ASN A 298 -0.11 -2.17 -18.15
CA ASN A 298 -0.82 -1.43 -17.12
C ASN A 298 -0.04 -0.21 -16.62
N ASP A 299 0.49 0.59 -17.54
CA ASP A 299 1.22 1.80 -17.19
C ASP A 299 0.29 3.00 -16.94
N ASN A 300 0.84 4.01 -16.30
CA ASN A 300 0.23 5.33 -16.31
C ASN A 300 0.53 5.99 -17.66
N VAL A 301 -0.54 6.43 -18.32
CA VAL A 301 -0.45 7.21 -19.56
C VAL A 301 -1.19 8.51 -19.33
N THR A 302 -0.56 9.61 -19.70
CA THR A 302 -1.20 10.93 -19.71
C THR A 302 -0.98 11.57 -21.07
N GLN A 303 -1.89 12.47 -21.43
CA GLN A 303 -1.81 13.23 -22.66
C GLN A 303 -2.15 14.69 -22.40
N ARG A 304 -1.63 15.58 -23.24
CA ARG A 304 -2.03 16.99 -23.26
C ARG A 304 -2.00 17.53 -24.68
N SER A 305 -3.01 18.33 -24.99
CA SER A 305 -3.09 19.06 -26.25
C SER A 305 -2.30 20.37 -26.14
N PHE A 306 -1.51 20.66 -27.16
CA PHE A 306 -0.75 21.88 -27.32
C PHE A 306 -1.03 22.48 -28.69
N VAL A 307 -0.91 23.80 -28.77
CA VAL A 307 -1.03 24.56 -30.01
C VAL A 307 0.28 25.27 -30.27
N ILE A 308 0.86 25.07 -31.45
CA ILE A 308 2.01 25.84 -31.92
C ILE A 308 1.51 26.78 -33.01
N THR A 309 1.65 28.08 -32.75
CA THR A 309 1.39 29.11 -33.76
C THR A 309 2.71 29.53 -34.38
N VAL A 310 2.87 29.29 -35.68
CA VAL A 310 4.00 29.77 -36.49
C VAL A 310 3.57 31.06 -37.15
N ASN A 311 4.14 32.17 -36.68
CA ASN A 311 3.94 33.50 -37.25
C ASN A 311 4.82 33.67 -38.49
N PRO A 312 4.40 34.49 -39.47
CA PRO A 312 5.20 34.79 -40.66
C PRO A 312 6.51 35.51 -40.32
#